data_AF-A0A2K4WKF5-F1
#
_entry.id   AF-A0A2K4WKF5-F1
#
_cell.length_a   1.000
_cell.length_b   1.000
_cell.length_c   1.000
_cell.angle_alpha   90.00
_cell.angle_beta   90.00
_cell.angle_gamma   90.00
#
_symmetry.space_group_name_H-M   'P 1'
#
loop_
_entity.id
_entity.type
_entity.pdbx_description
1 polymer ?
#
loop_
_entity_poly.entity_id
_entity_poly.type
_entity_poly.pdbx_seq_one_letter_code
_entity_poly.pdbx_strand_id
1 'polypeptide(L)'
;MKQETPMSTTDNLDYLAACELADCSPPFAAYAAARNAPSRLVGGNAKDAAGATAAVVAGGLIAFAEGVSRLSKDDVMDSFLFATLVANKAFKTETEGDQWYDKFNEVLSRIGWLSTHWNYSRYSAAQQRFTMDEVGLEILGSAIAAAALPSPASLLMLKVAADAVAALSAKKEPLRLFESQTKAHRGGSFRIASCIESEDGTVNLAMGAVTFQTDSEVTNVLFWEWQDTNVETWKGENNLVLNTRLYARHRELIQQSLGDSAKSAIDAFEI
;
A
#
# COMPACT_ATOMS: atom_id res chain seq x y z
N MET A 1 -1.15 -28.11 18.91
CA MET A 1 -1.38 -26.65 18.99
C MET A 1 -0.21 -26.03 19.72
N LYS A 2 0.74 -25.42 19.00
CA LYS A 2 1.76 -24.56 19.63
C LYS A 2 1.10 -23.20 19.86
N GLN A 3 1.00 -22.77 21.11
CA GLN A 3 0.58 -21.41 21.45
C GLN A 3 1.67 -20.45 20.98
N GLU A 4 1.36 -19.58 20.02
CA GLU A 4 2.19 -18.42 19.75
C GLU A 4 2.18 -17.52 20.98
N THR A 5 3.35 -17.32 21.57
CA THR A 5 3.52 -16.42 22.71
C THR A 5 3.46 -15.00 22.15
N PRO A 6 2.61 -14.09 22.68
CA PRO A 6 2.61 -12.71 22.22
C PRO A 6 3.97 -12.10 22.55
N MET A 7 4.74 -11.73 21.52
CA MET A 7 6.03 -11.05 21.69
C MET A 7 5.86 -9.76 22.48
N SER A 8 6.83 -9.46 23.33
CA SER A 8 6.76 -8.33 24.25
C SER A 8 6.95 -7.00 23.51
N THR A 9 6.52 -5.90 24.13
CA THR A 9 6.68 -4.56 23.53
C THR A 9 8.15 -4.22 23.27
N THR A 10 9.07 -4.72 24.10
CA THR A 10 10.52 -4.53 23.92
C THR A 10 11.02 -5.27 22.69
N ASP A 11 10.61 -6.52 22.49
CA ASP A 11 11.01 -7.32 21.32
C ASP A 11 10.58 -6.65 20.00
N ASN A 12 9.41 -6.01 19.98
CA ASN A 12 8.95 -5.27 18.81
C ASN A 12 9.79 -4.01 18.55
N LEU A 13 10.20 -3.27 19.59
CA LEU A 13 11.06 -2.10 19.40
C LEU A 13 12.45 -2.49 18.91
N ASP A 14 13.03 -3.56 19.48
CA ASP A 14 14.33 -4.08 19.05
C ASP A 14 14.27 -4.57 17.59
N TYR A 15 13.18 -5.24 17.21
CA TYR A 15 12.94 -5.63 15.82
C TYR A 15 12.88 -4.40 14.89
N LEU A 16 12.11 -3.37 15.25
CA LEU A 16 11.97 -2.16 14.43
C LEU A 16 13.27 -1.38 14.32
N ALA A 17 14.07 -1.33 15.39
CA ALA A 17 15.38 -0.69 15.38
C ALA A 17 16.39 -1.46 14.51
N ALA A 18 16.24 -2.78 14.39
CA ALA A 18 17.07 -3.63 13.54
C ALA A 18 16.65 -3.64 12.07
N CYS A 19 15.46 -3.11 11.73
CA CYS A 19 15.00 -3.05 10.35
C CYS A 19 15.87 -2.10 9.51
N GLU A 20 16.64 -2.65 8.58
CA GLU A 20 17.25 -1.88 7.52
C GLU A 20 16.21 -1.56 6.44
N LEU A 21 16.15 -0.28 6.03
CA LEU A 21 15.29 0.16 4.92
C LEU A 21 16.05 0.04 3.61
N ALA A 22 15.35 -0.29 2.52
CA ALA A 22 15.92 -0.34 1.18
C ALA A 22 16.66 0.96 0.85
N ASP A 23 17.86 0.85 0.28
CA ASP A 23 18.61 2.01 -0.20
C ASP A 23 17.72 2.73 -1.22
N CYS A 24 17.46 4.01 -0.98
CA CYS A 24 16.53 4.79 -1.80
C CYS A 24 17.09 4.91 -3.22
N SER A 25 16.65 4.04 -4.11
CA SER A 25 16.75 4.28 -5.54
C SER A 25 16.10 5.64 -5.85
N PRO A 26 16.51 6.37 -6.92
CA PRO A 26 16.00 7.71 -7.22
C PRO A 26 14.46 7.89 -7.17
N PRO A 27 13.62 6.89 -7.56
CA PRO A 27 12.16 6.95 -7.38
C PRO A 27 11.69 6.98 -5.91
N PHE A 28 12.43 6.33 -5.00
CA PHE A 28 12.16 6.30 -3.56
C PHE A 28 12.70 7.53 -2.84
N ALA A 29 13.82 8.11 -3.29
CA ALA A 29 14.31 9.40 -2.80
C ALA A 29 13.30 10.52 -3.07
N ALA A 30 12.69 10.53 -4.26
CA ALA A 30 11.60 11.43 -4.60
C ALA A 30 10.38 11.25 -3.70
N TYR A 31 10.11 10.02 -3.25
CA TYR A 31 9.01 9.70 -2.35
C TYR A 31 9.28 10.14 -0.90
N ALA A 32 10.49 9.90 -0.39
CA ALA A 32 10.89 10.29 0.96
C ALA A 32 10.96 11.83 1.11
N ALA A 33 11.41 12.53 0.06
CA ALA A 33 11.30 13.98 -0.06
C ALA A 33 9.84 14.48 -0.23
N ALA A 34 8.95 13.62 -0.74
CA ALA A 34 7.54 13.91 -0.98
C ALA A 34 6.60 13.57 0.19
N ARG A 35 7.10 13.25 1.40
CA ARG A 35 6.25 12.98 2.57
C ARG A 35 5.22 14.09 2.85
N ASN A 36 5.48 15.32 2.42
CA ASN A 36 4.54 16.45 2.47
C ASN A 36 4.18 17.02 1.08
N ALA A 37 4.55 16.36 -0.02
CA ALA A 37 4.31 16.91 -1.35
C ALA A 37 2.87 16.68 -1.81
N PRO A 38 2.20 17.69 -2.37
CA PRO A 38 0.84 17.55 -2.90
C PRO A 38 0.77 16.60 -4.10
N SER A 39 1.89 16.29 -4.75
CA SER A 39 1.99 15.39 -5.90
C SER A 39 1.61 13.95 -5.61
N ARG A 40 1.57 13.52 -4.34
CA ARG A 40 1.09 12.17 -3.95
C ARG A 40 -0.40 12.13 -3.66
N LEU A 41 -1.05 13.29 -3.49
CA LEU A 41 -2.45 13.38 -3.08
C LEU A 41 -3.39 13.26 -4.27
N VAL A 42 -4.39 12.40 -4.12
CA VAL A 42 -5.41 12.09 -5.12
C VAL A 42 -6.77 12.52 -4.57
N GLY A 43 -7.61 13.12 -5.42
CA GLY A 43 -8.82 13.81 -4.98
C GLY A 43 -8.53 15.06 -4.12
N GLY A 44 -9.57 15.80 -3.73
CA GLY A 44 -9.45 17.04 -2.96
C GLY A 44 -8.77 18.21 -3.70
N ASN A 45 -8.76 19.38 -3.04
CA ASN A 45 -8.04 20.55 -3.52
C ASN A 45 -6.54 20.33 -3.30
N ALA A 46 -5.70 20.45 -4.35
CA ALA A 46 -4.26 20.15 -4.29
C ALA A 46 -3.46 20.99 -3.27
N LYS A 47 -4.06 22.03 -2.69
CA LYS A 47 -3.48 22.90 -1.66
C LYS A 47 -3.93 22.55 -0.23
N ASP A 48 -4.86 21.60 -0.09
CA ASP A 48 -5.40 21.18 1.21
C ASP A 48 -5.22 19.67 1.40
N ALA A 49 -4.15 19.29 2.11
CA ALA A 49 -3.87 17.91 2.46
C ALA A 49 -4.96 17.29 3.35
N ALA A 50 -5.75 18.10 4.06
CA ALA A 50 -6.87 17.59 4.88
C ALA A 50 -8.03 17.10 4.01
N GLY A 51 -8.26 17.74 2.86
CA GLY A 51 -9.32 17.40 1.90
C GLY A 51 -8.97 16.30 0.90
N ALA A 52 -7.76 15.74 0.93
CA ALA A 52 -7.38 14.63 0.05
C ALA A 52 -8.16 13.35 0.43
N THR A 53 -8.75 12.72 -0.59
CA THR A 53 -9.56 11.50 -0.45
C THR A 53 -8.76 10.24 -0.78
N ALA A 54 -7.55 10.37 -1.31
CA ALA A 54 -6.63 9.27 -1.53
C ALA A 54 -5.17 9.73 -1.60
N ALA A 55 -4.23 8.79 -1.48
CA ALA A 55 -2.81 9.05 -1.61
C ALA A 55 -2.08 7.89 -2.30
N VAL A 56 -1.05 8.24 -3.09
CA VAL A 56 -0.09 7.28 -3.65
C VAL A 56 1.05 7.07 -2.65
N VAL A 57 1.24 5.82 -2.21
CA VAL A 57 2.16 5.42 -1.15
C VAL A 57 2.91 4.15 -1.57
N ALA A 58 4.18 4.29 -1.94
CA ALA A 58 5.10 3.19 -2.21
C ALA A 58 4.52 2.08 -3.12
N GLY A 59 3.93 2.45 -4.26
CA GLY A 59 3.29 1.53 -5.20
C GLY A 59 1.88 1.09 -4.80
N GLY A 60 1.27 1.75 -3.81
CA GLY A 60 -0.14 1.61 -3.44
C GLY A 60 -0.95 2.87 -3.67
N LEU A 61 -2.21 2.73 -4.04
CA LEU A 61 -3.22 3.79 -3.99
C LEU A 61 -4.11 3.54 -2.78
N ILE A 62 -4.03 4.40 -1.77
CA ILE A 62 -4.80 4.29 -0.53
C ILE A 62 -5.93 5.32 -0.57
N ALA A 63 -7.17 4.86 -0.65
CA ALA A 63 -8.36 5.68 -0.55
C ALA A 63 -8.82 5.81 0.90
N PHE A 64 -9.25 7.00 1.29
CA PHE A 64 -9.74 7.33 2.62
C PHE A 64 -11.19 7.78 2.54
N ALA A 65 -12.06 7.09 3.27
CA ALA A 65 -13.43 7.53 3.44
C ALA A 65 -13.51 8.87 4.19
N GLU A 66 -14.63 9.56 4.02
CA GLU A 66 -14.97 10.70 4.85
C GLU A 66 -15.01 10.27 6.33
N GLY A 67 -14.50 11.14 7.22
CA GLY A 67 -14.41 10.86 8.65
C GLY A 67 -13.08 10.24 9.10
N VAL A 68 -12.23 9.73 8.20
CA VAL A 68 -10.88 9.30 8.57
C VAL A 68 -10.05 10.50 9.01
N SER A 69 -9.57 10.47 10.25
CA SER A 69 -8.83 11.58 10.86
C SER A 69 -7.48 11.80 10.19
N ARG A 70 -6.95 13.03 10.27
CA ARG A 70 -5.62 13.34 9.71
C ARG A 70 -4.52 12.45 10.33
N LEU A 71 -4.61 12.19 11.63
CA LEU A 71 -3.64 11.32 12.32
C LEU A 71 -3.71 9.88 11.79
N SER A 72 -4.93 9.34 11.62
CA SER A 72 -5.14 8.01 11.04
C SER A 72 -4.61 7.92 9.61
N LYS A 73 -4.84 8.94 8.77
CA LYS A 73 -4.27 9.00 7.42
C LYS A 73 -2.74 8.95 7.47
N ASP A 74 -2.11 9.76 8.32
CA ASP A 74 -0.65 9.80 8.47
C ASP A 74 -0.10 8.44 8.95
N ASP A 75 -0.72 7.83 9.96
CA ASP A 75 -0.34 6.51 10.49
C ASP A 75 -0.45 5.40 9.43
N VAL A 76 -1.51 5.41 8.61
CA VAL A 76 -1.70 4.46 7.50
C VAL A 76 -0.61 4.62 6.45
N MET A 77 -0.35 5.86 6.02
CA MET A 77 0.66 6.13 4.99
C MET A 77 2.07 5.77 5.47
N ASP A 78 2.42 6.14 6.71
CA ASP A 78 3.72 5.83 7.31
C ASP A 78 3.88 4.31 7.50
N SER A 79 2.82 3.59 7.91
CA SER A 79 2.81 2.13 8.02
C SER A 79 3.11 1.43 6.69
N PHE A 80 2.36 1.81 5.64
CA PHE A 80 2.49 1.21 4.31
C PHE A 80 3.86 1.46 3.72
N LEU A 81 4.37 2.68 3.87
CA LEU A 81 5.70 3.03 3.43
C LEU A 81 6.77 2.20 4.15
N PHE A 82 6.74 2.20 5.48
CA PHE A 82 7.74 1.52 6.29
C PHE A 82 7.79 0.02 5.96
N ALA A 83 6.63 -0.64 5.94
CA ALA A 83 6.53 -2.05 5.60
C ALA A 83 7.02 -2.34 4.17
N THR A 84 6.72 -1.47 3.20
CA THR A 84 7.19 -1.61 1.82
C THR A 84 8.71 -1.48 1.72
N LEU A 85 9.31 -0.51 2.41
CA LEU A 85 10.76 -0.29 2.39
C LEU A 85 11.53 -1.45 3.03
N VAL A 86 11.02 -2.00 4.14
CA VAL A 86 11.61 -3.19 4.77
C VAL A 86 11.49 -4.40 3.84
N ALA A 87 10.31 -4.63 3.24
CA ALA A 87 10.10 -5.74 2.31
C ALA A 87 10.99 -5.63 1.06
N ASN A 88 11.13 -4.43 0.49
CA ASN A 88 12.01 -4.16 -0.65
C ASN A 88 13.51 -4.39 -0.35
N LYS A 89 13.95 -4.19 0.90
CA LYS A 89 15.32 -4.50 1.30
C LYS A 89 15.55 -6.01 1.29
N ALA A 90 14.55 -6.76 1.73
CA ALA A 90 14.65 -8.20 1.92
C ALA A 90 14.45 -9.01 0.63
N PHE A 91 13.52 -8.57 -0.23
CA PHE A 91 13.05 -9.36 -1.37
C PHE A 91 12.75 -8.49 -2.60
N LYS A 92 12.84 -9.08 -3.79
CA LYS A 92 12.39 -8.45 -5.03
C LYS A 92 10.96 -8.88 -5.35
N THR A 93 10.00 -7.95 -5.34
CA THR A 93 8.58 -8.26 -5.58
C THR A 93 8.33 -8.99 -6.90
N GLU A 94 9.15 -8.75 -7.93
CA GLU A 94 9.02 -9.38 -9.25
C GLU A 94 9.29 -10.90 -9.22
N THR A 95 10.32 -11.33 -8.49
CA THR A 95 10.80 -12.72 -8.48
C THR A 95 10.45 -13.48 -7.20
N GLU A 96 10.19 -12.74 -6.12
CA GLU A 96 10.03 -13.23 -4.76
C GLU A 96 8.73 -12.66 -4.15
N GLY A 97 7.68 -12.52 -4.95
CA GLY A 97 6.41 -11.88 -4.57
C GLY A 97 5.81 -12.45 -3.27
N ASP A 98 5.73 -13.79 -3.15
CA ASP A 98 5.25 -14.47 -1.94
C ASP A 98 6.01 -14.00 -0.68
N GLN A 99 7.34 -14.11 -0.72
CA GLN A 99 8.23 -13.76 0.40
C GLN A 99 8.19 -12.26 0.71
N TRP A 100 8.04 -11.44 -0.33
CA TRP A 100 7.89 -10.01 -0.21
C TRP A 100 6.61 -9.65 0.54
N TYR A 101 5.47 -10.25 0.18
CA TYR A 101 4.20 -9.99 0.87
C TYR A 101 4.16 -10.57 2.27
N ASP A 102 4.77 -11.74 2.50
CA ASP A 102 4.95 -12.28 3.85
C ASP A 102 5.74 -11.31 4.72
N LYS A 103 6.83 -10.74 4.20
CA LYS A 103 7.62 -9.74 4.93
C LYS A 103 6.85 -8.45 5.17
N PHE A 104 6.14 -7.97 4.16
CA PHE A 104 5.29 -6.78 4.26
C PHE A 104 4.25 -6.94 5.37
N ASN A 105 3.54 -8.07 5.39
CA ASN A 105 2.52 -8.37 6.39
C ASN A 105 3.12 -8.62 7.78
N GLU A 106 4.29 -9.26 7.87
CA GLU A 106 5.04 -9.40 9.12
C GLU A 106 5.31 -8.02 9.73
N VAL A 107 5.85 -7.08 8.95
CA VAL A 107 6.17 -5.74 9.43
C VAL A 107 4.92 -4.98 9.86
N LEU A 108 3.83 -5.07 9.08
CA LEU A 108 2.54 -4.47 9.46
C LEU A 108 2.06 -5.02 10.82
N SER A 109 2.17 -6.33 11.03
CA SER A 109 1.82 -6.97 12.31
C SER A 109 2.64 -6.41 13.48
N ARG A 110 3.94 -6.22 13.28
CA ARG A 110 4.87 -5.69 14.28
C ARG A 110 4.55 -4.27 14.72
N ILE A 111 4.09 -3.43 13.79
CA ILE A 111 3.78 -2.02 14.07
C ILE A 111 2.33 -1.81 14.53
N GLY A 112 1.53 -2.87 14.63
CA GLY A 112 0.22 -2.83 15.26
C GLY A 112 -0.98 -3.02 14.35
N TRP A 113 -0.78 -3.49 13.12
CA TRP A 113 -1.87 -3.94 12.26
C TRP A 113 -2.21 -5.40 12.49
N LEU A 114 -3.48 -5.69 12.77
CA LEU A 114 -3.97 -7.06 12.84
C LEU A 114 -4.58 -7.46 11.49
N SER A 115 -4.03 -8.48 10.83
CA SER A 115 -4.68 -9.07 9.67
C SER A 115 -5.82 -9.98 10.12
N THR A 116 -7.04 -9.67 9.69
CA THR A 116 -8.23 -10.50 9.92
C THR A 116 -8.48 -11.48 8.77
N HIS A 117 -7.88 -11.21 7.62
CA HIS A 117 -7.88 -12.07 6.45
C HIS A 117 -6.63 -11.80 5.62
N TRP A 118 -5.92 -12.84 5.22
CA TRP A 118 -4.81 -12.78 4.26
C TRP A 118 -4.89 -13.96 3.30
N ASN A 119 -4.79 -13.69 2.01
CA ASN A 119 -4.71 -14.69 0.97
C ASN A 119 -3.78 -14.20 -0.14
N TYR A 120 -2.86 -15.06 -0.60
CA TYR A 120 -2.06 -14.80 -1.80
C TYR A 120 -2.14 -16.02 -2.71
N SER A 121 -2.50 -15.79 -3.98
CA SER A 121 -2.76 -16.88 -4.93
C SER A 121 -2.63 -16.41 -6.38
N ARG A 122 -2.48 -17.37 -7.30
CA ARG A 122 -2.56 -17.08 -8.74
C ARG A 122 -3.95 -16.54 -9.08
N TYR A 123 -3.99 -15.48 -9.88
CA TYR A 123 -5.21 -14.91 -10.42
C TYR A 123 -5.35 -15.28 -11.89
N SER A 124 -6.58 -15.57 -12.32
CA SER A 124 -6.94 -15.77 -13.72
C SER A 124 -8.06 -14.79 -14.02
N ALA A 125 -7.88 -13.94 -15.02
CA ALA A 125 -8.92 -12.99 -15.38
C ALA A 125 -10.16 -13.74 -15.88
N ALA A 126 -11.35 -13.30 -15.50
CA ALA A 126 -12.59 -13.87 -16.01
C ALA A 126 -12.83 -13.53 -17.49
N GLN A 127 -12.20 -12.44 -17.97
CA GLN A 127 -12.36 -11.90 -19.31
C GLN A 127 -11.07 -12.01 -20.11
N GLN A 128 -11.19 -12.17 -21.44
CA GLN A 128 -10.03 -12.22 -22.34
C GLN A 128 -9.28 -10.90 -22.44
N ARG A 129 -9.96 -9.78 -22.14
CA ARG A 129 -9.41 -8.43 -22.11
C ARG A 129 -9.82 -7.77 -20.81
N PHE A 130 -8.87 -7.08 -20.19
CA PHE A 130 -9.09 -6.40 -18.92
C PHE A 130 -8.06 -5.27 -18.76
N THR A 131 -8.35 -4.34 -17.88
CA THR A 131 -7.33 -3.40 -17.37
C THR A 131 -6.92 -3.77 -15.95
N MET A 132 -5.72 -3.39 -15.54
CA MET A 132 -5.22 -3.73 -14.19
C MET A 132 -5.95 -2.96 -13.10
N ASP A 133 -6.50 -1.78 -13.39
CA ASP A 133 -7.37 -1.09 -12.44
C ASP A 133 -8.68 -1.86 -12.17
N GLU A 134 -9.29 -2.46 -13.19
CA GLU A 134 -10.45 -3.34 -13.03
C GLU A 134 -10.10 -4.56 -12.17
N VAL A 135 -8.98 -5.23 -12.47
CA VAL A 135 -8.49 -6.38 -11.70
C VAL A 135 -8.21 -6.00 -10.24
N GLY A 136 -7.55 -4.87 -10.02
CA GLY A 136 -7.26 -4.38 -8.67
C GLY A 136 -8.53 -4.06 -7.86
N LEU A 137 -9.53 -3.43 -8.49
CA LEU A 137 -10.82 -3.15 -7.86
C LEU A 137 -11.64 -4.42 -7.60
N GLU A 138 -11.59 -5.41 -8.48
CA GLU A 138 -12.23 -6.72 -8.29
C GLU A 138 -11.64 -7.43 -7.06
N ILE A 139 -10.31 -7.51 -6.97
CA ILE A 139 -9.60 -8.14 -5.84
C ILE A 139 -9.90 -7.38 -4.54
N LEU A 140 -9.88 -6.04 -4.56
CA LEU A 140 -10.28 -5.24 -3.40
C LEU A 140 -11.73 -5.51 -3.00
N GLY A 141 -12.65 -5.60 -3.96
CA GLY A 141 -14.05 -5.95 -3.69
C GLY A 141 -14.19 -7.31 -3.02
N SER A 142 -13.39 -8.29 -3.44
CA SER A 142 -13.32 -9.61 -2.78
C SER A 142 -12.78 -9.51 -1.35
N ALA A 143 -11.70 -8.75 -1.12
CA ALA A 143 -11.17 -8.52 0.22
C ALA A 143 -12.21 -7.86 1.15
N ILE A 144 -12.90 -6.81 0.69
CA ILE A 144 -13.97 -6.14 1.44
C ILE A 144 -15.11 -7.11 1.77
N ALA A 145 -15.52 -7.96 0.83
CA ALA A 145 -16.54 -8.98 1.08
C ALA A 145 -16.09 -9.99 2.15
N ALA A 146 -14.81 -10.37 2.16
CA ALA A 146 -14.23 -11.25 3.18
C ALA A 146 -14.05 -10.59 4.56
N ALA A 147 -14.06 -9.25 4.64
CA ALA A 147 -13.83 -8.50 5.88
C ALA A 147 -14.98 -8.59 6.89
N ALA A 148 -16.12 -9.16 6.50
CA ALA A 148 -17.35 -9.24 7.29
C ALA A 148 -17.80 -7.88 7.90
N LEU A 149 -17.47 -6.78 7.20
CA LEU A 149 -17.87 -5.43 7.59
C LEU A 149 -19.38 -5.21 7.38
N PRO A 150 -20.02 -4.29 8.12
CA PRO A 150 -21.40 -3.89 7.86
C PRO A 150 -21.58 -3.45 6.41
N SER A 151 -22.66 -3.87 5.75
CA SER A 151 -22.87 -3.62 4.31
C SER A 151 -22.71 -2.16 3.88
N PRO A 152 -23.19 -1.14 4.63
CA PRO A 152 -22.94 0.26 4.27
C PRO A 152 -21.46 0.65 4.27
N ALA A 153 -20.68 0.12 5.22
CA ALA A 153 -19.23 0.36 5.29
C ALA A 153 -18.51 -0.31 4.13
N SER A 154 -18.88 -1.55 3.79
CA SER A 154 -18.32 -2.27 2.63
C SER A 154 -18.56 -1.53 1.31
N LEU A 155 -19.78 -1.03 1.09
CA LEU A 155 -20.13 -0.24 -0.10
C LEU A 155 -19.38 1.09 -0.16
N LEU A 156 -19.23 1.76 0.99
CA LEU A 156 -18.45 2.99 1.09
C LEU A 156 -16.99 2.74 0.71
N MET A 157 -16.38 1.68 1.25
CA MET A 157 -14.98 1.33 0.97
C MET A 157 -14.73 1.07 -0.52
N LEU A 158 -15.62 0.31 -1.17
CA LEU A 158 -15.49 0.04 -2.60
C LEU A 158 -15.67 1.31 -3.43
N LYS A 159 -16.66 2.14 -3.07
CA LYS A 159 -16.91 3.41 -3.76
C LYS A 159 -15.70 4.35 -3.68
N VAL A 160 -15.13 4.57 -2.50
CA VAL A 160 -14.00 5.51 -2.37
C VAL A 160 -12.75 5.03 -3.08
N ALA A 161 -12.54 3.72 -3.18
CA ALA A 161 -11.46 3.15 -3.97
C ALA A 161 -11.69 3.38 -5.48
N ALA A 162 -12.89 3.13 -5.99
CA ALA A 162 -13.24 3.41 -7.38
C ALA A 162 -13.09 4.90 -7.72
N ASP A 163 -13.58 5.79 -6.85
CA ASP A 163 -13.44 7.24 -7.01
C ASP A 163 -11.95 7.67 -6.98
N ALA A 164 -11.13 7.04 -6.14
CA ALA A 164 -9.69 7.29 -6.09
C ALA A 164 -8.98 6.85 -7.36
N VAL A 165 -9.31 5.67 -7.90
CA VAL A 165 -8.75 5.18 -9.18
C VAL A 165 -9.12 6.11 -10.32
N ALA A 166 -10.39 6.53 -10.40
CA ALA A 166 -10.86 7.50 -11.40
C ALA A 166 -10.17 8.87 -11.25
N ALA A 167 -9.95 9.34 -10.02
CA ALA A 167 -9.24 10.59 -9.76
C ALA A 167 -7.75 10.48 -10.08
N LEU A 168 -7.14 9.29 -9.92
CA LEU A 168 -5.75 9.03 -10.26
C LEU A 168 -5.53 9.16 -11.77
N SER A 169 -6.42 8.57 -12.59
CA SER A 169 -6.33 8.68 -14.07
C SER A 169 -6.43 10.13 -14.57
N ALA A 170 -7.17 10.98 -13.86
CA ALA A 170 -7.35 12.38 -14.19
C ALA A 170 -6.16 13.30 -13.80
N LYS A 171 -5.26 12.85 -12.91
CA LYS A 171 -4.15 13.68 -12.39
C LYS A 171 -2.78 13.15 -12.83
N LYS A 172 -2.10 13.91 -13.69
CA LYS A 172 -0.81 13.53 -14.31
C LYS A 172 0.31 13.25 -13.31
N GLU A 173 0.49 14.09 -12.29
CA GLU A 173 1.61 13.96 -11.33
C GLU A 173 1.47 12.74 -10.41
N PRO A 174 0.34 12.54 -9.69
CA PRO A 174 0.11 11.33 -8.89
C PRO A 174 0.15 10.07 -9.74
N LEU A 175 -0.41 10.09 -10.96
CA LEU A 175 -0.34 8.94 -11.86
C LEU A 175 1.11 8.60 -12.23
N ARG A 176 1.91 9.60 -12.60
CA ARG A 176 3.32 9.39 -12.92
C ARG A 176 4.10 8.82 -11.73
N LEU A 177 3.81 9.31 -10.52
CA LEU A 177 4.41 8.78 -9.29
C LEU A 177 4.00 7.31 -9.09
N PHE A 178 2.71 7.01 -9.18
CA PHE A 178 2.20 5.65 -9.04
C PHE A 178 2.87 4.71 -10.04
N GLU A 179 2.85 5.05 -11.33
CA GLU A 179 3.46 4.26 -12.40
C GLU A 179 4.97 4.05 -12.18
N SER A 180 5.69 5.07 -11.67
CA SER A 180 7.12 4.94 -11.38
C SER A 180 7.44 3.99 -10.22
N GLN A 181 6.46 3.72 -9.35
CA GLN A 181 6.61 2.87 -8.18
C GLN A 181 6.10 1.45 -8.41
N THR A 182 5.27 1.24 -9.43
CA THR A 182 4.62 -0.04 -9.69
C THR A 182 5.19 -0.77 -10.89
N LYS A 183 5.91 -0.07 -11.77
CA LYS A 183 6.55 -0.68 -12.95
C LYS A 183 7.77 -1.51 -12.60
N ALA A 184 7.84 -2.65 -13.28
CA ALA A 184 8.97 -3.55 -13.35
C ALA A 184 9.41 -3.70 -14.81
N HIS A 185 10.61 -4.24 -15.06
CA HIS A 185 11.09 -4.43 -16.44
C HIS A 185 10.17 -5.36 -17.25
N ARG A 186 9.62 -6.39 -16.62
CA ARG A 186 8.76 -7.42 -17.26
C ARG A 186 7.46 -7.62 -16.50
N GLY A 187 6.83 -6.53 -16.07
CA GLY A 187 5.60 -6.61 -15.30
C GLY A 187 5.34 -5.39 -14.45
N GLY A 188 4.62 -5.61 -13.36
CA GLY A 188 4.42 -4.61 -12.33
C GLY A 188 3.81 -5.20 -11.07
N SER A 189 3.92 -4.45 -9.99
CA SER A 189 3.25 -4.77 -8.74
C SER A 189 2.64 -3.51 -8.14
N PHE A 190 1.37 -3.58 -7.81
CA PHE A 190 0.65 -2.47 -7.21
C PHE A 190 -0.38 -2.92 -6.21
N ARG A 191 -0.85 -1.98 -5.39
CA ARG A 191 -1.89 -2.20 -4.40
C ARG A 191 -2.97 -1.13 -4.50
N ILE A 192 -4.22 -1.53 -4.28
CA ILE A 192 -5.34 -0.60 -4.08
C ILE A 192 -5.91 -0.92 -2.70
N ALA A 193 -5.97 0.10 -1.86
CA ALA A 193 -6.49 -0.02 -0.51
C ALA A 193 -7.61 1.00 -0.27
N SER A 194 -8.53 0.63 0.61
CA SER A 194 -9.59 1.50 1.10
C SER A 194 -9.59 1.49 2.61
N CYS A 195 -9.73 2.67 3.21
CA CYS A 195 -9.61 2.90 4.64
C CYS A 195 -10.85 3.61 5.17
N ILE A 196 -11.41 3.08 6.25
CA ILE A 196 -12.47 3.70 7.04
C ILE A 196 -12.02 3.84 8.50
N GLU A 197 -12.60 4.81 9.19
CA GLU A 197 -12.44 4.98 10.63
C GLU A 197 -13.83 4.89 11.26
N SER A 198 -14.01 3.94 12.17
CA SER A 198 -15.24 3.77 12.94
C SER A 198 -15.37 4.88 13.98
N GLU A 199 -16.59 5.13 14.47
CA GLU A 199 -16.86 6.17 15.48
C GLU A 199 -16.06 6.01 16.78
N ASP A 200 -15.63 4.77 17.08
CA ASP A 200 -14.79 4.45 18.23
C ASP A 200 -13.28 4.67 18.00
N GLY A 201 -12.90 5.18 16.81
CA GLY A 201 -11.51 5.41 16.41
C GLY A 201 -10.79 4.17 15.86
N THR A 202 -11.51 3.08 15.60
CA THR A 202 -10.93 1.88 14.96
C THR A 202 -10.72 2.13 13.47
N VAL A 203 -9.47 2.04 13.02
CA VAL A 203 -9.11 2.18 11.60
C VAL A 203 -9.12 0.80 10.95
N ASN A 204 -9.98 0.62 9.95
CA ASN A 204 -10.09 -0.60 9.15
C ASN A 204 -9.62 -0.32 7.74
N LEU A 205 -8.83 -1.24 7.19
CA LEU A 205 -8.28 -1.15 5.85
C LEU A 205 -8.49 -2.47 5.11
N ALA A 206 -9.04 -2.41 3.91
CA ALA A 206 -9.07 -3.52 2.97
C ALA A 206 -8.10 -3.22 1.84
N MET A 207 -7.38 -4.24 1.36
CA MET A 207 -6.36 -4.11 0.35
C MET A 207 -6.46 -5.24 -0.68
N GLY A 208 -6.49 -4.86 -1.96
CA GLY A 208 -6.18 -5.73 -3.07
C GLY A 208 -4.76 -5.45 -3.56
N ALA A 209 -3.96 -6.50 -3.72
CA ALA A 209 -2.61 -6.45 -4.24
C ALA A 209 -2.55 -7.23 -5.55
N VAL A 210 -1.89 -6.67 -6.55
CA VAL A 210 -1.75 -7.28 -7.87
C VAL A 210 -0.27 -7.30 -8.21
N THR A 211 0.23 -8.48 -8.54
CA THR A 211 1.54 -8.63 -9.17
C THR A 211 1.31 -9.30 -10.51
N PHE A 212 1.91 -8.79 -11.56
CA PHE A 212 1.80 -9.38 -12.88
C PHE A 212 3.14 -9.39 -13.60
N GLN A 213 3.32 -10.40 -14.45
CA GLN A 213 4.48 -10.57 -15.31
C GLN A 213 4.05 -10.66 -16.76
N THR A 214 4.85 -10.08 -17.66
CA THR A 214 4.60 -10.10 -19.10
C THR A 214 5.91 -10.06 -19.88
N ASP A 215 5.90 -10.60 -21.10
CA ASP A 215 7.05 -10.60 -22.00
C ASP A 215 7.27 -9.26 -22.71
N SER A 216 6.32 -8.32 -22.59
CA SER A 216 6.37 -7.00 -23.22
C SER A 216 6.79 -5.90 -22.25
N GLU A 217 7.38 -4.81 -22.76
CA GLU A 217 7.72 -3.66 -21.94
C GLU A 217 6.45 -2.93 -21.44
N VAL A 218 6.38 -2.67 -20.14
CA VAL A 218 5.20 -2.08 -19.49
C VAL A 218 5.30 -0.55 -19.48
N THR A 219 4.54 0.10 -20.36
CA THR A 219 4.52 1.57 -20.47
C THR A 219 3.41 2.24 -19.66
N ASN A 220 2.34 1.50 -19.33
CA ASN A 220 1.24 1.95 -18.49
C ASN A 220 0.70 0.73 -17.73
N VAL A 221 0.69 0.78 -16.40
CA VAL A 221 0.37 -0.37 -15.54
C VAL A 221 -1.14 -0.50 -15.41
N LEU A 222 -1.80 0.54 -14.89
CA LEU A 222 -3.22 0.44 -14.51
C LEU A 222 -4.16 0.41 -15.71
N PHE A 223 -4.08 1.44 -16.55
CA PHE A 223 -5.13 1.76 -17.53
C PHE A 223 -4.83 1.24 -18.94
N TRP A 224 -3.93 0.27 -19.05
CA TRP A 224 -3.62 -0.41 -20.31
C TRP A 224 -4.52 -1.63 -20.48
N GLU A 225 -5.01 -1.87 -21.69
CA GLU A 225 -5.77 -3.08 -22.01
C GLU A 225 -4.82 -4.26 -22.21
N TRP A 226 -4.94 -5.26 -21.33
CA TRP A 226 -4.17 -6.50 -21.36
C TRP A 226 -4.98 -7.62 -22.01
N GLN A 227 -4.27 -8.59 -22.58
CA GLN A 227 -4.86 -9.86 -23.01
C GLN A 227 -4.36 -10.97 -22.09
N ASP A 228 -5.27 -11.78 -21.56
CA ASP A 228 -5.00 -12.80 -20.54
C ASP A 228 -3.93 -13.82 -20.95
N THR A 229 -3.79 -14.12 -22.26
CA THR A 229 -2.79 -15.08 -22.75
C THR A 229 -1.34 -14.60 -22.61
N ASN A 230 -1.11 -13.31 -22.32
CA ASN A 230 0.22 -12.69 -22.37
C ASN A 230 0.68 -12.18 -21.00
N VAL A 231 -0.08 -12.47 -19.93
CA VAL A 231 0.16 -11.93 -18.60
C VAL A 231 -0.09 -12.99 -17.54
N GLU A 232 0.92 -13.29 -16.73
CA GLU A 232 0.72 -14.07 -15.51
C GLU A 232 0.41 -13.12 -14.36
N THR A 233 -0.67 -13.36 -13.63
CA THR A 233 -1.13 -12.47 -12.55
C THR A 233 -1.26 -13.23 -11.23
N TRP A 234 -0.88 -12.58 -10.14
CA TRP A 234 -1.07 -13.01 -8.77
C TRP A 234 -1.86 -11.96 -8.01
N LYS A 235 -2.73 -12.42 -7.12
CA LYS A 235 -3.52 -11.57 -6.25
C LYS A 235 -3.12 -11.76 -4.79
N GLY A 236 -3.11 -10.66 -4.05
CA GLY A 236 -3.11 -10.62 -2.59
C GLY A 236 -4.37 -9.94 -2.08
N GLU A 237 -5.01 -10.51 -1.07
CA GLU A 237 -6.20 -9.97 -0.43
C GLU A 237 -5.90 -9.82 1.05
N ASN A 238 -6.03 -8.60 1.60
CA ASN A 238 -5.78 -8.36 3.02
C ASN A 238 -6.86 -7.48 3.64
N ASN A 239 -7.29 -7.87 4.84
CA ASN A 239 -8.10 -7.03 5.72
C ASN A 239 -7.32 -6.77 7.00
N LEU A 240 -7.16 -5.49 7.33
CA LEU A 240 -6.25 -5.00 8.35
C LEU A 240 -7.00 -4.09 9.31
N VAL A 241 -6.79 -4.29 10.61
CA VAL A 241 -7.34 -3.42 11.67
C VAL A 241 -6.18 -2.82 12.44
N LEU A 242 -6.10 -1.50 12.55
CA LEU A 242 -5.02 -0.83 13.26
C LEU A 242 -5.33 -0.76 14.76
N ASN A 243 -4.44 -1.33 15.57
CA ASN A 243 -4.39 -1.03 16.99
C ASN A 243 -3.68 0.31 17.19
N THR A 244 -4.44 1.41 17.13
CA THR A 244 -3.92 2.79 17.21
C THR A 244 -3.08 3.04 18.46
N ARG A 245 -3.43 2.40 19.59
CA ARG A 245 -2.67 2.48 20.84
C ARG A 245 -1.30 1.81 20.75
N LEU A 246 -1.22 0.65 20.09
CA LEU A 246 0.06 -0.05 19.87
C LEU A 246 0.91 0.73 18.87
N TYR A 247 0.33 1.13 17.74
CA TYR A 247 1.01 1.94 16.74
C TYR A 247 1.57 3.25 17.33
N ALA A 248 0.82 3.91 18.21
CA ALA A 248 1.26 5.14 18.86
C ALA A 248 2.57 5.01 19.64
N ARG A 249 2.91 3.81 20.14
CA ARG A 249 4.19 3.54 20.82
C ARG A 249 5.37 3.44 19.85
N HIS A 250 5.09 3.13 18.59
CA HIS A 250 6.10 2.93 17.54
C HIS A 250 6.19 4.14 16.60
N ARG A 251 5.22 5.06 16.66
CA ARG A 251 5.11 6.20 15.74
C ARG A 251 6.42 6.98 15.62
N GLU A 252 6.98 7.46 16.72
CA GLU A 252 8.20 8.28 16.67
C GLU A 252 9.37 7.52 16.03
N LEU A 253 9.56 6.25 16.40
CA LEU A 253 10.61 5.39 15.85
C LEU A 253 10.42 5.18 14.34
N ILE A 254 9.20 4.85 13.89
CA ILE A 254 8.88 4.67 12.47
C ILE A 254 9.16 5.97 11.71
N GLN A 255 8.69 7.10 12.23
CA GLN A 255 8.86 8.40 11.59
C GLN A 255 10.32 8.84 11.53
N GLN A 256 11.11 8.51 12.56
CA GLN A 256 12.55 8.73 12.57
C GLN A 256 13.25 7.86 11.52
N SER A 257 13.00 6.54 11.49
CA SER A 257 13.62 5.64 10.50
C SER A 257 13.30 6.06 9.06
N LEU A 258 12.05 6.46 8.80
CA LEU A 258 11.64 7.00 7.50
C LEU A 258 12.35 8.32 7.17
N GLY A 259 12.53 9.21 8.16
CA GLY A 259 13.26 10.46 8.00
C GLY A 259 14.75 10.26 7.74
N ASP A 260 15.38 9.33 8.44
CA ASP A 260 16.79 8.98 8.27
C ASP A 260 17.04 8.35 6.90
N SER A 261 16.16 7.44 6.46
CA SER A 261 16.21 6.90 5.09
C SER A 261 16.04 7.99 4.03
N ALA A 262 15.14 8.95 4.25
CA ALA A 262 14.98 10.11 3.37
C ALA A 262 16.26 10.94 3.28
N LYS A 263 16.91 11.19 4.41
CA LYS A 263 18.15 11.96 4.48
C LYS A 263 19.28 11.25 3.74
N SER A 264 19.49 9.97 4.01
CA SER A 264 20.50 9.16 3.30
C SER A 264 20.28 9.17 1.78
N ALA A 265 19.02 9.16 1.33
CA ALA A 265 18.67 9.28 -0.07
C ALA A 265 19.06 10.63 -0.68
N ILE A 266 18.87 11.72 0.08
CA ILE A 266 19.23 13.07 -0.35
C ILE A 266 20.75 13.22 -0.42
N ASP A 267 21.46 12.74 0.60
CA ASP A 267 22.93 12.83 0.70
C ASP A 267 23.61 12.07 -0.46
N ALA A 268 22.99 11.00 -0.98
CA ALA A 268 23.50 10.23 -2.12
C ALA A 268 23.50 11.00 -3.46
N PHE A 269 22.85 12.17 -3.56
CA PHE A 269 22.88 12.98 -4.77
C PHE A 269 24.16 13.83 -4.92
N GLU A 270 25.10 13.80 -3.97
CA GLU A 270 26.38 14.53 -4.01
C GLU A 270 26.25 15.97 -4.54
N ILE A 271 25.33 16.76 -3.98
CA ILE A 271 25.06 18.16 -4.38
C ILE A 271 26.02 19.12 -3.69
#